data_AF-A0A553I8J8-F1
#
_entry.id   AF-A0A553I8J8-F1
#
_cell.length_a   1.000
_cell.length_b   1.000
_cell.length_c   1.000
_cell.angle_alpha   90.00
_cell.angle_beta   90.00
_cell.angle_gamma   90.00
#
_symmetry.space_group_name_H-M   'P 1'
#
loop_
_entity.id
_entity.type
_entity.pdbx_description
1 polymer ?
#
loop_
_entity_poly.entity_id
_entity_poly.type
_entity_poly.pdbx_seq_one_letter_code
_entity_poly.pdbx_strand_id
1 'polypeptide(L)'
;MAAPSGNQQAMLTTEPLSSDTTTDVLVIARTSAQFDYLTSSDTDADNADLFPTHRWAWYCKDPTCPQYWSAWSCKSNFWLHLFETEVHRADLRTHTRVGRRNLAREWRVKTDWEMTEPKQPKPTSHGTNGTTTSNE
;
A
#
# COMPACT_ATOMS: atom_id res chain seq x y z
N MET A 1 -57.15 33.89 -34.45
CA MET A 1 -57.73 32.92 -33.48
C MET A 1 -56.58 32.31 -32.71
N ALA A 2 -56.61 32.45 -31.40
CA ALA A 2 -55.56 32.09 -30.46
C ALA A 2 -55.48 30.56 -30.28
N ALA A 3 -54.28 30.03 -30.14
CA ALA A 3 -54.04 28.68 -29.63
C ALA A 3 -53.92 28.75 -28.10
N PRO A 4 -54.63 27.89 -27.34
CA PRO A 4 -54.29 27.65 -25.95
C PRO A 4 -53.37 26.44 -25.82
N SER A 5 -52.24 26.65 -25.14
CA SER A 5 -51.36 25.61 -24.63
C SER A 5 -52.05 24.84 -23.50
N GLY A 6 -52.24 23.53 -23.67
CA GLY A 6 -52.74 22.62 -22.64
C GLY A 6 -51.62 21.70 -22.15
N ASN A 7 -51.16 21.93 -20.92
CA ASN A 7 -50.32 21.01 -20.15
C ASN A 7 -51.07 19.71 -19.89
N GLN A 8 -50.50 18.56 -20.26
CA GLN A 8 -50.94 17.25 -19.77
C GLN A 8 -49.78 16.58 -19.04
N GLN A 9 -49.95 16.43 -17.74
CA GLN A 9 -49.07 15.65 -16.87
C GLN A 9 -49.27 14.16 -17.19
N ALA A 10 -48.20 13.47 -17.56
CA ALA A 10 -48.19 12.02 -17.66
C ALA A 10 -47.94 11.42 -16.27
N MET A 11 -48.98 10.88 -15.64
CA MET A 11 -48.81 9.92 -14.55
C MET A 11 -48.16 8.64 -15.11
N LEU A 12 -46.93 8.35 -14.70
CA LEU A 12 -46.36 7.01 -14.82
C LEU A 12 -46.60 6.27 -13.51
N THR A 13 -47.71 5.54 -13.47
CA THR A 13 -47.99 4.52 -12.46
C THR A 13 -46.93 3.43 -12.58
N THR A 14 -46.12 3.25 -11.52
CA THR A 14 -45.18 2.12 -11.43
C THR A 14 -45.85 1.02 -10.62
N GLU A 15 -46.19 -0.07 -11.29
CA GLU A 15 -46.58 -1.33 -10.64
C GLU A 15 -45.40 -1.89 -9.83
N PRO A 16 -45.60 -2.41 -8.61
CA PRO A 16 -44.55 -3.09 -7.87
C PRO A 16 -44.37 -4.51 -8.42
N LEU A 17 -43.27 -4.74 -9.15
CA LEU A 17 -42.89 -6.08 -9.58
C LEU A 17 -42.38 -6.88 -8.37
N SER A 18 -43.09 -7.97 -8.09
CA SER A 18 -42.89 -8.91 -6.99
C SER A 18 -41.44 -9.28 -6.69
N SER A 19 -41.20 -9.37 -5.39
CA SER A 19 -40.07 -10.00 -4.72
C SER A 19 -39.94 -11.47 -5.13
N ASP A 20 -38.88 -11.80 -5.87
CA ASP A 20 -37.99 -12.93 -5.58
C ASP A 20 -36.95 -13.01 -6.70
N THR A 21 -35.68 -13.24 -6.35
CA THR A 21 -34.52 -13.42 -7.25
C THR A 21 -33.69 -12.18 -7.64
N THR A 22 -33.72 -11.08 -6.87
CA THR A 22 -32.77 -9.95 -7.08
C THR A 22 -31.75 -9.81 -5.96
N THR A 23 -31.98 -10.43 -4.80
CA THR A 23 -31.13 -10.23 -3.63
C THR A 23 -29.76 -10.88 -3.79
N ASP A 24 -29.65 -12.08 -4.36
CA ASP A 24 -28.36 -12.76 -4.45
C ASP A 24 -27.42 -12.13 -5.50
N VAL A 25 -27.92 -11.74 -6.66
CA VAL A 25 -27.09 -11.09 -7.69
C VAL A 25 -26.71 -9.67 -7.28
N LEU A 26 -27.62 -8.94 -6.64
CA LEU A 26 -27.33 -7.59 -6.17
C LEU A 26 -26.39 -7.61 -4.96
N VAL A 27 -26.47 -8.60 -4.07
CA VAL A 27 -25.53 -8.74 -2.93
C VAL A 27 -24.15 -9.15 -3.42
N ILE A 28 -24.03 -10.07 -4.39
CA ILE A 28 -22.73 -10.48 -4.97
C ILE A 28 -22.09 -9.33 -5.78
N ALA A 29 -22.87 -8.58 -6.56
CA ALA A 29 -22.37 -7.43 -7.29
C ALA A 29 -22.01 -6.25 -6.36
N ARG A 30 -22.75 -6.07 -5.25
CA ARG A 30 -22.53 -4.97 -4.29
C ARG A 30 -21.38 -5.24 -3.33
N THR A 31 -21.07 -6.50 -3.01
CA THR A 31 -19.83 -6.85 -2.27
C THR A 31 -18.59 -6.76 -3.15
N SER A 32 -18.70 -7.10 -4.45
CA SER A 32 -17.59 -7.02 -5.39
C SER A 32 -17.26 -5.57 -5.79
N ALA A 33 -18.26 -4.74 -6.08
CA ALA A 33 -18.06 -3.38 -6.58
C ALA A 33 -17.87 -2.30 -5.49
N GLN A 34 -18.24 -2.56 -4.22
CA GLN A 34 -18.02 -1.58 -3.13
C GLN A 34 -16.58 -1.57 -2.59
N PHE A 35 -15.81 -2.64 -2.78
CA PHE A 35 -14.40 -2.68 -2.36
C PHE A 35 -13.46 -1.99 -3.35
N ASP A 36 -13.80 -1.97 -4.64
CA ASP A 36 -12.88 -1.47 -5.67
C ASP A 36 -12.73 0.05 -5.72
N TYR A 37 -13.66 0.83 -5.15
CA TYR A 37 -13.72 2.29 -5.41
C TYR A 37 -13.40 3.20 -4.19
N LEU A 38 -13.20 2.67 -2.99
CA LEU A 38 -12.94 3.49 -1.79
C LEU A 38 -11.55 3.38 -1.18
N THR A 39 -10.72 2.45 -1.63
CA THR A 39 -9.38 2.25 -1.08
C THR A 39 -8.42 1.78 -2.16
N SER A 40 -8.11 2.63 -3.14
CA SER A 40 -6.84 2.45 -3.83
C SER A 40 -5.73 2.71 -2.80
N SER A 41 -5.24 1.67 -2.14
CA SER A 41 -4.07 1.79 -1.27
C SER A 41 -2.94 2.36 -2.11
N ASP A 42 -2.06 3.17 -1.52
CA ASP A 42 -0.91 3.74 -2.24
C ASP A 42 0.11 2.67 -2.71
N THR A 43 -0.22 1.40 -2.44
CA THR A 43 0.52 0.17 -2.73
C THR A 43 -0.21 -0.79 -3.67
N ASP A 44 -1.46 -0.53 -4.06
CA ASP A 44 -2.22 -1.47 -4.90
C ASP A 44 -1.56 -1.73 -6.24
N ALA A 45 -1.05 -0.68 -6.89
CA ALA A 45 -0.29 -0.82 -8.12
C ALA A 45 1.00 -1.63 -7.93
N ASP A 46 1.61 -1.60 -6.74
CA ASP A 46 2.77 -2.45 -6.44
C ASP A 46 2.34 -3.91 -6.18
N ASN A 47 1.16 -4.12 -5.60
CA ASN A 47 0.62 -5.42 -5.22
C ASN A 47 -0.14 -6.14 -6.36
N ALA A 48 -0.43 -5.46 -7.46
CA ALA A 48 -1.28 -5.95 -8.56
C ALA A 48 -0.82 -7.31 -9.14
N ASP A 49 0.49 -7.58 -9.11
CA ASP A 49 1.08 -8.82 -9.64
C ASP A 49 1.27 -9.91 -8.57
N LEU A 50 0.83 -9.68 -7.34
CA LEU A 50 0.96 -10.64 -6.24
C LEU A 50 -0.31 -11.48 -6.09
N PHE A 51 -0.16 -12.66 -5.50
CA PHE A 51 -1.32 -13.44 -5.06
C PHE A 51 -2.12 -12.63 -4.03
N PRO A 52 -3.45 -12.76 -3.98
CA PRO A 52 -4.30 -12.02 -3.03
C PRO A 52 -3.92 -12.21 -1.56
N THR A 53 -3.22 -13.29 -1.23
CA THR A 53 -2.72 -13.61 0.11
C THR A 53 -1.40 -12.92 0.46
N HIS A 54 -0.83 -12.14 -0.46
CA HIS A 54 0.49 -11.52 -0.31
C HIS A 54 0.43 -10.02 -0.56
N ARG A 55 1.42 -9.30 -0.04
CA ARG A 55 1.64 -7.88 -0.33
C ARG A 55 3.12 -7.54 -0.35
N TRP A 56 3.43 -6.37 -0.85
CA TRP A 56 4.71 -5.74 -0.55
C TRP A 56 4.65 -5.05 0.81
N ALA A 57 5.69 -5.28 1.60
CA ALA A 57 5.99 -4.50 2.79
C ALA A 57 7.35 -3.84 2.62
N TRP A 58 7.48 -2.59 3.08
CA TRP A 58 8.72 -1.84 3.05
C TRP A 58 9.38 -1.91 4.41
N TYR A 59 10.66 -2.31 4.44
CA TYR A 59 11.42 -2.40 5.68
C TYR A 59 12.52 -1.36 5.71
N CYS A 60 12.80 -0.76 6.87
CA CYS A 60 14.03 0.02 7.03
C CYS A 60 15.21 -0.94 7.15
N LYS A 61 16.14 -0.91 6.19
CA LYS A 61 17.30 -1.82 6.18
C LYS A 61 18.60 -1.15 6.63
N ASP A 62 18.54 0.10 7.08
CA ASP A 62 19.72 0.80 7.60
C ASP A 62 19.98 0.37 9.05
N PRO A 63 21.10 -0.31 9.35
CA PRO A 63 21.41 -0.75 10.69
C PRO A 63 21.50 0.41 11.68
N THR A 64 21.87 1.61 11.25
CA THR A 64 22.01 2.76 12.15
C THR A 64 20.65 3.37 12.53
N CYS A 65 19.58 3.07 11.80
CA CYS A 65 18.24 3.55 12.09
C CYS A 65 17.65 2.89 13.36
N PRO A 66 17.05 3.65 14.29
CA PRO A 66 16.34 3.11 15.45
C PRO A 66 15.16 2.20 15.08
N GLN A 67 14.59 2.41 13.89
CA GLN A 67 13.49 1.62 13.34
C GLN A 67 13.98 0.54 12.37
N TYR A 68 15.24 0.08 12.53
CA TYR A 68 15.77 -1.03 11.74
C TYR A 68 14.80 -2.21 11.76
N TRP A 69 14.47 -2.67 10.56
CA TRP A 69 13.53 -3.74 10.27
C TRP A 69 12.10 -3.54 10.81
N SER A 70 11.73 -2.31 11.14
CA SER A 70 10.32 -1.93 11.18
C SER A 70 9.73 -2.02 9.79
N ALA A 71 8.45 -2.33 9.74
CA ALA A 71 7.77 -2.70 8.52
C ALA A 71 6.59 -1.76 8.29
N TRP A 72 6.43 -1.31 7.04
CA TRP A 72 5.35 -0.45 6.61
C TRP A 72 4.57 -1.13 5.50
N SER A 73 3.25 -1.20 5.64
CA SER A 73 2.33 -1.64 4.59
C SER A 73 1.93 -0.51 3.64
N CYS A 74 2.15 0.75 4.03
CA CYS A 74 1.90 1.95 3.24
C CYS A 74 3.24 2.52 2.76
N LYS A 75 3.42 2.63 1.44
CA LYS A 75 4.67 3.10 0.82
C LYS A 75 4.95 4.56 1.14
N SER A 76 3.92 5.38 1.26
CA SER A 76 4.00 6.81 1.56
C SER A 76 4.46 7.04 3.00
N ASN A 77 4.00 6.22 3.94
CA ASN A 77 4.50 6.25 5.33
C ASN A 77 5.97 5.84 5.41
N PHE A 78 6.39 4.83 4.63
CA PHE A 78 7.80 4.49 4.52
C PHE A 78 8.64 5.64 3.92
N TRP A 79 8.13 6.34 2.90
CA TRP A 79 8.82 7.50 2.36
C TRP A 79 8.90 8.66 3.34
N LEU A 80 7.86 8.87 4.15
CA LEU A 80 7.87 9.86 5.22
C LEU A 80 8.96 9.52 6.24
N HIS A 81 9.05 8.25 6.65
CA HIS A 81 10.13 7.76 7.52
C HIS A 81 11.52 8.06 6.96
N LEU A 82 11.75 7.78 5.66
CA LEU A 82 13.02 8.09 4.99
C LEU A 82 13.32 9.61 4.96
N PHE A 83 12.30 10.46 4.92
CA PHE A 83 12.47 11.91 4.85
C PHE A 83 12.66 12.56 6.22
N GLU A 84 12.00 12.05 7.26
CA GLU A 84 11.99 12.67 8.59
C GLU A 84 13.12 12.18 9.50
N THR A 85 13.60 10.94 9.30
CA THR A 85 14.62 10.35 10.17
C THR A 85 16.00 10.88 9.82
N GLU A 86 16.73 11.39 10.81
CA GLU A 86 18.05 12.03 10.64
C GLU A 86 19.08 11.15 9.93
N VAL A 87 19.16 9.87 10.31
CA VAL A 87 20.02 8.86 9.68
C VAL A 87 19.80 8.81 8.16
N HIS A 88 18.55 8.89 7.72
CA HIS A 88 18.19 8.81 6.31
C HIS A 88 18.34 10.14 5.58
N ARG A 89 18.25 11.28 6.29
CA ARG A 89 18.55 12.60 5.71
C ARG A 89 20.01 12.77 5.32
N ALA A 90 20.92 12.03 5.95
CA ALA A 90 22.33 12.01 5.56
C ALA A 90 22.57 11.21 4.26
N ASP A 91 21.68 10.29 3.90
CA ASP A 91 21.78 9.50 2.67
C ASP A 91 21.29 10.30 1.45
N LEU A 92 22.21 10.62 0.53
CA LEU A 92 21.92 11.33 -0.71
C LEU A 92 20.85 10.64 -1.58
N ARG A 93 20.70 9.31 -1.46
CA ARG A 93 19.67 8.56 -2.18
C ARG A 93 18.26 8.97 -1.75
N THR A 94 18.06 9.46 -0.53
CA THR A 94 16.74 9.85 -0.03
C THR A 94 16.37 11.28 -0.40
N HIS A 95 17.29 12.08 -0.93
CA HIS A 95 17.05 13.51 -1.21
C HIS A 95 16.12 13.72 -2.41
N THR A 96 16.25 12.88 -3.44
CA THR A 96 15.43 12.98 -4.64
C THR A 96 14.21 12.07 -4.58
N ARG A 97 13.12 12.47 -5.25
CA ARG A 97 11.92 11.64 -5.39
C ARG A 97 12.23 10.29 -6.07
N VAL A 98 13.10 10.30 -7.07
CA VAL A 98 13.51 9.10 -7.80
C VAL A 98 14.36 8.18 -6.92
N GLY A 99 15.30 8.73 -6.16
CA GLY A 99 16.13 7.96 -5.24
C GLY A 99 15.31 7.27 -4.14
N ARG A 100 14.34 7.97 -3.52
CA ARG A 100 13.40 7.35 -2.56
C ARG A 100 12.58 6.22 -3.17
N ARG A 101 12.11 6.39 -4.43
CA ARG A 101 11.38 5.33 -5.16
C ARG A 101 12.24 4.10 -5.40
N ASN A 102 13.49 4.29 -5.81
CA ASN A 102 14.42 3.19 -6.05
C ASN A 102 14.76 2.47 -4.74
N LEU A 103 15.04 3.21 -3.67
CA LEU A 103 15.30 2.65 -2.35
C LEU A 103 14.11 1.82 -1.85
N ALA A 104 12.89 2.36 -1.95
CA ALA A 104 11.68 1.64 -1.58
C ALA A 104 11.48 0.35 -2.39
N ARG A 105 11.84 0.32 -3.67
CA ARG A 105 11.78 -0.89 -4.50
C ARG A 105 12.85 -1.92 -4.11
N GLU A 106 14.02 -1.48 -3.69
CA GLU A 106 15.09 -2.37 -3.19
C GLU A 106 14.77 -2.93 -1.78
N TRP A 107 14.09 -2.12 -0.97
CA TRP A 107 13.84 -2.43 0.43
C TRP A 107 12.51 -3.12 0.68
N ARG A 108 11.64 -3.22 -0.33
CA ARG A 108 10.41 -4.00 -0.22
C ARG A 108 10.70 -5.51 -0.18
N VAL A 109 9.87 -6.22 0.56
CA VAL A 109 9.86 -7.67 0.66
C VAL A 109 8.44 -8.14 0.40
N LYS A 110 8.31 -9.24 -0.35
CA LYS A 110 7.02 -9.89 -0.54
C LYS A 110 6.72 -10.65 0.75
N THR A 111 5.63 -10.29 1.39
CA THR A 111 5.18 -10.89 2.65
C THR A 111 3.83 -11.54 2.47
N ASP A 112 3.43 -12.36 3.43
CA ASP A 112 2.02 -12.65 3.64
C ASP A 112 1.24 -11.35 3.96
N TRP A 113 -0.08 -11.40 3.84
CA TRP A 113 -0.93 -10.24 4.08
C TRP A 113 -0.87 -9.76 5.54
N GLU A 114 -0.66 -10.69 6.47
CA GLU A 114 -0.61 -10.41 7.91
C GLU A 114 0.75 -9.83 8.36
N MET A 115 1.79 -9.94 7.53
CA MET A 115 3.18 -9.60 7.84
C MET A 115 3.70 -10.33 9.09
N THR A 116 3.52 -11.65 9.10
CA THR A 116 3.94 -12.50 10.23
C THR A 116 5.44 -12.81 10.24
N GLU A 117 6.19 -12.35 9.23
CA GLU A 117 7.60 -12.69 9.11
C GLU A 117 8.42 -12.14 10.29
N PRO A 118 9.36 -12.96 10.81
CA PRO A 118 10.21 -12.54 11.92
C PRO A 118 11.09 -11.36 11.51
N LYS A 119 11.32 -10.45 12.46
CA LYS A 119 12.22 -9.32 12.23
C LYS A 119 13.66 -9.80 12.04
N GLN A 120 14.37 -9.25 11.06
CA GLN A 120 15.80 -9.54 10.92
C GLN A 120 16.59 -8.89 12.05
N PRO A 121 17.57 -9.59 12.63
CA PRO A 121 18.43 -9.02 13.64
C PRO A 121 19.27 -7.89 13.04
N LYS A 122 19.52 -6.86 13.84
CA LYS A 122 20.43 -5.78 13.47
C LYS A 122 21.86 -6.35 13.38
N PRO A 123 22.62 -6.08 12.31
CA PRO A 123 24.01 -6.47 12.24
C PRO A 123 24.77 -5.91 13.44
N THR A 124 25.42 -6.77 14.22
CA THR A 124 26.31 -6.34 15.29
C THR A 124 27.63 -5.89 14.66
N SER A 125 28.10 -4.70 15.03
CA SER A 125 29.40 -4.16 14.60
C SER A 125 30.58 -4.85 15.29
N HIS A 126 30.54 -6.17 15.50
CA HIS A 126 31.65 -6.93 16.04
C HIS A 126 32.45 -7.55 14.89
N GLY A 127 33.45 -6.79 14.46
CA GLY A 127 34.40 -7.17 13.43
C GLY A 127 35.52 -6.14 13.30
N THR A 128 36.06 -5.67 14.42
CA THR A 128 37.42 -5.12 14.46
C THR A 128 38.35 -6.26 14.03
N ASN A 129 38.68 -6.32 12.74
CA ASN A 129 39.75 -7.19 12.27
C ASN A 129 41.03 -6.67 12.92
N GLY A 130 41.47 -7.41 13.94
CA GLY A 130 42.66 -7.12 14.71
C GLY A 130 43.88 -7.01 13.80
N THR A 131 44.63 -5.95 14.00
CA THR A 131 46.05 -5.89 13.75
C THR A 131 46.70 -7.16 14.29
N THR A 132 47.14 -8.07 13.41
CA THR A 132 48.17 -9.05 13.74
C THR A 132 49.48 -8.56 13.16
N THR A 133 50.19 -7.75 13.94
CA THR A 133 51.65 -7.74 13.92
C THR A 133 52.12 -9.00 14.64
N SER A 134 52.72 -9.95 13.93
CA SER A 134 53.77 -10.79 14.50
C SER A 134 54.68 -11.30 13.40
N ASN A 135 55.96 -11.17 13.73
CA ASN A 135 57.12 -11.44 12.92
C ASN A 135 57.38 -12.95 12.89
N GLU A 136 57.87 -13.44 11.76
CA GLU A 136 59.00 -14.38 11.68
C GLU A 136 59.80 -14.08 10.41
#